data_AF-A0A4P2V5K0-F1
#
_entry.id   AF-A0A4P2V5K0-F1
#
_cell.length_a   1.000
_cell.length_b   1.000
_cell.length_c   1.000
_cell.angle_alpha   90.00
_cell.angle_beta   90.00
_cell.angle_gamma   90.00
#
_symmetry.space_group_name_H-M   'P 1'
#
loop_
_entity.id
_entity.type
_entity.pdbx_description
1 polymer ?
#
loop_
_entity_poly.entity_id
_entity_poly.type
_entity_poly.pdbx_seq_one_letter_code
_entity_poly.pdbx_strand_id
1 'polypeptide(L)'
;GAGKPQQAAQQKQEKKPKEKKEPAPKKEAEPAEELDEAELALAAEPKSKDPFDLLPKGTFNFDDFKRVYSNEAEEKSIPYFFEKFDAENYSIWIGEYKYNEELAKVFMSCNLITGMFQRLDKMRKAAFASVCLFGEDNNSTISGIWVWRGQDLAFTLTPDWQVDYEVYDWKKLDAKSEETKKLVTQYFSWTGADKD
;
A
#
# COMPACT_ATOMS: atom_id res chain seq x y z
N GLY A 1 -8.51 44.38 39.97
CA GLY A 1 -7.66 44.72 41.12
C GLY A 1 -7.04 43.46 41.66
N ALA A 2 -5.73 43.47 41.88
CA ALA A 2 -4.89 42.34 42.28
C ALA A 2 -5.18 41.80 43.70
N GLY A 3 -4.77 40.56 43.98
CA GLY A 3 -4.61 40.05 45.34
C GLY A 3 -4.32 38.54 45.44
N LYS A 4 -3.05 38.17 45.61
CA LYS A 4 -2.58 36.89 46.22
C LYS A 4 -2.83 36.92 47.74
N PRO A 5 -2.95 35.79 48.44
CA PRO A 5 -1.81 35.14 49.16
C PRO A 5 -1.92 33.58 49.17
N GLN A 6 -0.90 32.72 49.11
CA GLN A 6 0.26 32.37 49.97
C GLN A 6 -0.05 31.88 51.41
N GLN A 7 0.65 30.78 51.79
CA GLN A 7 0.82 30.11 53.11
C GLN A 7 -0.16 28.95 53.40
N ALA A 8 0.19 27.84 54.04
CA ALA A 8 1.35 27.35 54.79
C ALA A 8 1.12 25.82 55.02
N ALA A 9 2.11 24.93 54.89
CA ALA A 9 2.99 24.40 55.95
C ALA A 9 2.70 22.93 56.34
N GLN A 10 3.79 22.14 56.42
CA GLN A 10 4.07 21.04 57.36
C GLN A 10 3.19 19.77 57.26
N GLN A 11 3.68 18.53 57.30
CA GLN A 11 4.68 17.97 58.21
C GLN A 11 5.10 16.53 57.78
N LYS A 12 6.38 16.22 58.01
CA LYS A 12 7.05 14.92 58.27
C LYS A 12 6.15 13.96 59.08
N GLN A 13 6.09 12.63 58.97
CA GLN A 13 7.08 11.52 59.08
C GLN A 13 6.16 10.27 59.30
N GLU A 14 6.31 9.04 58.77
CA GLU A 14 7.25 7.97 59.16
C GLU A 14 6.62 6.59 58.77
N LYS A 15 7.48 5.57 58.55
CA LYS A 15 7.25 4.09 58.61
C LYS A 15 6.66 3.31 57.40
N LYS A 16 7.60 2.62 56.70
CA LYS A 16 7.49 1.29 56.04
C LYS A 16 6.92 0.21 57.02
N PRO A 17 6.38 -0.96 56.58
CA PRO A 17 6.91 -1.80 55.48
C PRO A 17 5.92 -2.60 54.59
N LYS A 18 6.42 -2.94 53.40
CA LYS A 18 6.15 -4.09 52.50
C LYS A 18 4.92 -4.96 52.78
N GLU A 19 4.02 -5.00 51.80
CA GLU A 19 3.34 -6.24 51.42
C GLU A 19 3.37 -6.40 49.89
N LYS A 20 3.82 -7.58 49.45
CA LYS A 20 3.90 -8.01 48.06
C LYS A 20 2.48 -8.16 47.50
N LYS A 21 2.19 -7.49 46.38
CA LYS A 21 1.22 -7.98 45.40
C LYS A 21 1.87 -8.00 44.04
N GLU A 22 2.03 -9.21 43.51
CA GLU A 22 2.32 -9.49 42.11
C GLU A 22 1.36 -8.69 41.21
N PRO A 23 1.85 -8.00 40.17
CA PRO A 23 1.02 -7.71 39.02
C PRO A 23 0.94 -8.97 38.15
N ALA A 24 -0.27 -9.56 38.11
CA ALA A 24 -0.67 -10.54 37.13
C ALA A 24 -0.34 -10.05 35.70
N PRO A 25 -0.03 -10.97 34.77
CA PRO A 25 0.41 -10.63 33.43
C PRO A 25 -0.65 -9.81 32.71
N LYS A 26 -0.24 -8.65 32.18
CA LYS A 26 -0.98 -7.94 31.14
C LYS A 26 -1.18 -8.94 29.99
N LYS A 27 -2.39 -9.47 29.88
CA LYS A 27 -2.90 -10.00 28.61
C LYS A 27 -2.70 -8.90 27.59
N GLU A 28 -1.77 -9.13 26.67
CA GLU A 28 -1.79 -8.51 25.35
C GLU A 28 -3.21 -8.71 24.81
N ALA A 29 -3.97 -7.62 24.80
CA ALA A 29 -5.06 -7.51 23.86
C ALA A 29 -4.37 -7.41 22.50
N GLU A 30 -4.32 -8.54 21.79
CA GLU A 30 -4.20 -8.53 20.34
C GLU A 30 -5.15 -7.44 19.82
N PRO A 31 -4.68 -6.47 19.03
CA PRO A 31 -5.57 -5.64 18.26
C PRO A 31 -6.30 -6.59 17.32
N ALA A 32 -7.56 -6.87 17.64
CA ALA A 32 -8.50 -7.38 16.67
C ALA A 32 -8.39 -6.47 15.46
N GLU A 33 -8.09 -7.09 14.32
CA GLU A 33 -8.02 -6.49 12.99
C GLU A 33 -9.11 -5.41 12.87
N GLU A 34 -8.68 -4.14 12.88
CA GLU A 34 -9.47 -3.08 12.27
C GLU A 34 -9.53 -3.44 10.79
N LEU A 35 -10.59 -4.15 10.42
CA LEU A 35 -11.04 -4.18 9.03
C LEU A 35 -11.18 -2.72 8.62
N ASP A 36 -10.29 -2.29 7.73
CA ASP A 36 -10.22 -0.96 7.15
C ASP A 36 -11.65 -0.47 6.81
N GLU A 37 -11.99 0.78 7.12
CA GLU A 37 -13.30 1.36 6.80
C GLU A 37 -13.63 1.21 5.30
N ALA A 38 -12.61 1.10 4.45
CA ALA A 38 -12.77 0.76 3.04
C ALA A 38 -13.25 -0.69 2.79
N GLU A 39 -12.87 -1.67 3.61
CA GLU A 39 -13.41 -3.04 3.55
C GLU A 39 -14.89 -3.11 3.93
N LEU A 40 -15.30 -2.33 4.95
CA LEU A 40 -16.70 -2.21 5.37
C LEU A 40 -17.56 -1.48 4.34
N ALA A 41 -17.04 -0.42 3.73
CA ALA A 41 -17.72 0.32 2.66
C ALA A 41 -17.90 -0.54 1.39
N LEU A 42 -16.88 -1.34 1.02
CA LEU A 42 -16.96 -2.23 -0.15
C LEU A 42 -17.89 -3.44 0.07
N ALA A 43 -18.01 -3.91 1.31
CA ALA A 43 -18.92 -5.01 1.65
C ALA A 43 -20.40 -4.58 1.65
N ALA A 44 -20.68 -3.27 1.72
CA ALA A 44 -22.01 -2.70 1.72
C ALA A 44 -22.57 -2.42 0.30
N GLU A 45 -21.71 -2.35 -0.73
CA GLU A 45 -22.19 -2.26 -2.11
C GLU A 45 -22.77 -3.62 -2.59
N PRO A 46 -23.88 -3.61 -3.34
CA PRO A 46 -24.43 -4.84 -3.91
C PRO A 46 -23.34 -5.48 -4.76
N LYS A 47 -23.09 -6.79 -4.55
CA LYS A 47 -22.08 -7.62 -5.24
C LYS A 47 -22.22 -7.49 -6.76
N SER A 48 -21.70 -6.41 -7.33
CA SER A 48 -21.26 -6.38 -8.71
C SER A 48 -20.20 -7.46 -8.77
N LYS A 49 -20.40 -8.47 -9.61
CA LYS A 49 -19.47 -9.58 -9.74
C LYS A 49 -18.08 -8.99 -9.96
N ASP A 50 -17.12 -9.38 -9.12
CA ASP A 50 -15.75 -8.92 -9.29
C ASP A 50 -15.29 -9.30 -10.71
N PRO A 51 -14.86 -8.35 -11.55
CA PRO A 51 -14.43 -8.67 -12.91
C PRO A 51 -13.31 -9.73 -12.94
N PHE A 52 -12.53 -9.83 -11.87
CA PHE A 52 -11.47 -10.83 -11.72
C PHE A 52 -11.97 -12.23 -11.35
N ASP A 53 -13.22 -12.39 -10.89
CA ASP A 53 -13.79 -13.72 -10.58
C ASP A 53 -14.00 -14.57 -11.84
N LEU A 54 -14.11 -13.94 -13.01
CA LEU A 54 -14.21 -14.64 -14.31
C LEU A 54 -12.88 -15.27 -14.75
N LEU A 55 -11.77 -14.81 -14.20
CA LEU A 55 -10.43 -15.30 -14.53
C LEU A 55 -10.12 -16.55 -13.70
N PRO A 56 -9.10 -17.35 -14.05
CA PRO A 56 -8.71 -18.49 -13.22
C PRO A 56 -8.23 -18.03 -11.86
N LYS A 57 -8.66 -18.68 -10.77
CA LYS A 57 -8.11 -18.40 -9.43
C LYS A 57 -6.67 -18.90 -9.42
N GLY A 58 -5.72 -17.97 -9.48
CA GLY A 58 -4.30 -18.30 -9.34
C GLY A 58 -3.93 -18.57 -7.88
N THR A 59 -2.69 -19.02 -7.67
CA THR A 59 -2.21 -19.43 -6.34
C THR A 59 -1.73 -18.27 -5.46
N PHE A 60 -1.48 -17.10 -6.06
CA PHE A 60 -1.01 -15.91 -5.36
C PHE A 60 -2.12 -15.26 -4.54
N ASN A 61 -1.84 -14.95 -3.27
CA ASN A 61 -2.75 -14.22 -2.37
C ASN A 61 -2.22 -12.81 -2.14
N PHE A 62 -2.93 -11.81 -2.65
CA PHE A 62 -2.54 -10.40 -2.53
C PHE A 62 -2.58 -9.89 -1.09
N ASP A 63 -3.54 -10.33 -0.27
CA ASP A 63 -3.68 -9.84 1.10
C ASP A 63 -2.54 -10.35 1.98
N ASP A 64 -2.20 -11.63 1.81
CA ASP A 64 -1.04 -12.23 2.47
C ASP A 64 0.28 -11.58 2.01
N PHE A 65 0.45 -11.37 0.71
CA PHE A 65 1.62 -10.65 0.20
C PHE A 65 1.71 -9.22 0.76
N LYS A 66 0.61 -8.45 0.77
CA LYS A 66 0.59 -7.09 1.34
C LYS A 66 0.92 -7.08 2.83
N ARG A 67 0.45 -8.09 3.58
CA ARG A 67 0.79 -8.25 5.00
C ARG A 67 2.28 -8.49 5.18
N VAL A 68 2.88 -9.38 4.38
CA VAL A 68 4.33 -9.61 4.41
C VAL A 68 5.09 -8.36 3.97
N TYR A 69 4.65 -7.70 2.90
CA TYR A 69 5.25 -6.49 2.36
C TYR A 69 5.27 -5.33 3.36
N SER A 70 4.20 -5.15 4.14
CA SER A 70 4.13 -4.06 5.12
C SER A 70 4.79 -4.37 6.47
N ASN A 71 4.93 -5.64 6.84
CA ASN A 71 5.44 -6.03 8.16
C ASN A 71 6.90 -6.51 8.15
N GLU A 72 7.36 -7.08 7.03
CA GLU A 72 8.71 -7.61 6.88
C GLU A 72 9.57 -6.69 6.01
N ALA A 73 10.88 -6.80 6.15
CA ALA A 73 11.83 -6.07 5.31
C ALA A 73 11.74 -6.50 3.84
N GLU A 74 12.15 -5.60 2.93
CA GLU A 74 12.19 -5.86 1.49
C GLU A 74 13.00 -7.12 1.11
N GLU A 75 14.03 -7.44 1.90
CA GLU A 75 14.85 -8.65 1.73
C GLU A 75 14.07 -9.96 1.89
N LYS A 76 12.90 -9.92 2.55
CA LYS A 76 12.01 -11.07 2.70
C LYS A 76 10.76 -10.94 1.84
N SER A 77 10.15 -9.76 1.78
CA SER A 77 8.89 -9.56 1.05
C SER A 77 9.07 -9.70 -0.47
N ILE A 78 10.20 -9.26 -1.02
CA ILE A 78 10.47 -9.35 -2.46
C ILE A 78 10.71 -10.81 -2.89
N PRO A 79 11.58 -11.61 -2.23
CA PRO A 79 11.66 -13.04 -2.54
C PRO A 79 10.33 -13.77 -2.34
N TYR A 80 9.56 -13.42 -1.30
CA TYR A 80 8.23 -13.98 -1.06
C TYR A 80 7.28 -13.73 -2.22
N PHE A 81 7.29 -12.50 -2.77
CA PHE A 81 6.56 -12.16 -3.99
C PHE A 81 6.91 -13.14 -5.10
N PHE A 82 8.18 -13.24 -5.49
CA PHE A 82 8.58 -14.08 -6.62
C PHE A 82 8.38 -15.58 -6.41
N GLU A 83 8.46 -16.07 -5.17
CA GLU A 83 8.21 -17.48 -4.87
C GLU A 83 6.73 -17.85 -5.00
N LYS A 84 5.84 -16.95 -4.56
CA LYS A 84 4.38 -17.16 -4.63
C LYS A 84 3.77 -16.68 -5.94
N PHE A 85 4.46 -15.81 -6.67
CA PHE A 85 3.93 -15.18 -7.87
C PHE A 85 3.70 -16.23 -8.95
N ASP A 86 2.46 -16.29 -9.39
CA ASP A 86 2.00 -17.22 -10.40
C ASP A 86 1.92 -16.50 -11.75
N ALA A 87 3.00 -16.59 -12.53
CA ALA A 87 3.09 -15.95 -13.84
C ALA A 87 2.10 -16.50 -14.88
N GLU A 88 1.41 -17.62 -14.62
CA GLU A 88 0.40 -18.16 -15.53
C GLU A 88 -0.95 -17.44 -15.34
N ASN A 89 -1.31 -17.12 -14.10
CA ASN A 89 -2.59 -16.50 -13.76
C ASN A 89 -2.50 -15.01 -13.42
N TYR A 90 -1.30 -14.48 -13.19
CA TYR A 90 -1.04 -13.09 -12.87
C TYR A 90 -0.04 -12.50 -13.86
N SER A 91 -0.13 -11.19 -14.04
CA SER A 91 0.80 -10.45 -14.89
C SER A 91 1.35 -9.22 -14.18
N ILE A 92 2.57 -8.86 -14.56
CA ILE A 92 3.28 -7.68 -14.07
C ILE A 92 3.29 -6.66 -15.20
N TRP A 93 2.96 -5.42 -14.88
CA TRP A 93 2.91 -4.30 -15.81
C TRP A 93 3.68 -3.13 -15.22
N ILE A 94 4.36 -2.39 -16.09
CA ILE A 94 4.86 -1.05 -15.75
C ILE A 94 3.91 -0.03 -16.36
N GLY A 95 3.50 0.93 -15.54
CA GLY A 95 2.71 2.09 -15.94
C GLY A 95 3.59 3.33 -15.85
N GLU A 96 3.88 3.97 -16.97
CA GLU A 96 4.65 5.22 -17.05
C GLU A 96 3.72 6.37 -17.44
N TYR A 97 3.72 7.48 -16.71
CA TYR A 97 2.82 8.59 -17.00
C TYR A 97 3.25 9.32 -18.27
N LYS A 98 2.31 9.57 -19.18
CA LYS A 98 2.58 10.16 -20.50
C LYS A 98 2.83 11.66 -20.44
N TYR A 99 2.17 12.35 -19.51
CA TYR A 99 2.11 13.81 -19.47
C TYR A 99 3.00 14.39 -18.38
N ASN A 100 4.24 13.91 -18.26
CA ASN A 100 5.17 14.36 -17.23
C ASN A 100 5.38 15.89 -17.25
N GLU A 101 5.24 16.54 -18.41
CA GLU A 101 5.29 18.00 -18.55
C GLU A 101 4.18 18.74 -17.77
N GLU A 102 3.06 18.08 -17.48
CA GLU A 102 1.96 18.65 -16.68
C GLU A 102 2.24 18.54 -15.16
N LEU A 103 3.24 17.75 -14.76
CA LEU A 103 3.59 17.50 -13.36
C LEU A 103 4.45 18.66 -12.81
N ALA A 104 3.80 19.78 -12.55
CA ALA A 104 4.46 21.00 -12.08
C ALA A 104 4.92 20.95 -10.62
N LYS A 105 4.18 20.26 -9.74
CA LYS A 105 4.49 20.19 -8.31
C LYS A 105 4.38 18.76 -7.80
N VAL A 106 5.39 18.31 -7.06
CA VAL A 106 5.45 16.95 -6.50
C VAL A 106 4.21 16.62 -5.66
N PHE A 107 3.74 17.56 -4.84
CA PHE A 107 2.52 17.36 -4.04
C PHE A 107 1.25 17.18 -4.89
N MET A 108 1.15 17.87 -6.03
CA MET A 108 0.00 17.71 -6.93
C MET A 108 0.04 16.35 -7.62
N SER A 109 1.22 15.90 -8.03
CA SER A 109 1.46 14.56 -8.59
C SER A 109 1.08 13.46 -7.58
N CYS A 110 1.45 13.60 -6.30
CA CYS A 110 1.03 12.68 -5.23
C CYS A 110 -0.49 12.63 -5.06
N ASN A 111 -1.17 13.78 -5.16
CA ASN A 111 -2.64 13.83 -5.09
C ASN A 111 -3.30 13.14 -6.28
N LEU A 112 -2.71 13.26 -7.48
CA LEU A 112 -3.20 12.59 -8.69
C LEU A 112 -3.12 11.07 -8.53
N ILE A 113 -1.95 10.55 -8.08
CA ILE A 113 -1.76 9.12 -7.81
C ILE A 113 -2.76 8.62 -6.75
N THR A 114 -2.90 9.36 -5.65
CA THR A 114 -3.82 9.01 -4.57
C THR A 114 -5.27 8.98 -5.05
N GLY A 115 -5.68 9.97 -5.85
CA GLY A 115 -7.01 10.01 -6.45
C GLY A 115 -7.26 8.81 -7.38
N MET A 116 -6.26 8.37 -8.14
CA MET A 116 -6.37 7.18 -8.97
C MET A 116 -6.56 5.93 -8.12
N PHE A 117 -5.79 5.76 -7.04
CA PHE A 117 -5.96 4.62 -6.14
C PHE A 117 -7.34 4.56 -5.48
N GLN A 118 -7.93 5.71 -5.12
CA GLN A 118 -9.30 5.75 -4.59
C GLN A 118 -10.33 5.27 -5.61
N ARG A 119 -10.17 5.61 -6.90
CA ARG A 119 -11.05 5.10 -7.97
C ARG A 119 -10.86 3.62 -8.22
N LEU A 120 -9.63 3.12 -8.01
CA LEU A 120 -9.26 1.72 -8.16
C LEU A 120 -9.43 0.91 -6.85
N ASP A 121 -10.09 1.43 -5.82
CA ASP A 121 -10.22 0.75 -4.53
C ASP A 121 -10.87 -0.64 -4.67
N LYS A 122 -11.84 -0.77 -5.59
CA LYS A 122 -12.44 -2.08 -5.94
C LYS A 122 -11.44 -3.08 -6.53
N MET A 123 -10.47 -2.59 -7.29
CA MET A 123 -9.41 -3.41 -7.89
C MET A 123 -8.40 -3.89 -6.83
N ARG A 124 -8.26 -3.18 -5.70
CA ARG A 124 -7.24 -3.47 -4.68
C ARG A 124 -7.28 -4.90 -4.16
N LYS A 125 -8.43 -5.57 -4.12
CA LYS A 125 -8.53 -6.95 -3.60
C LYS A 125 -7.82 -7.98 -4.50
N ALA A 126 -7.78 -7.71 -5.80
CA ALA A 126 -7.22 -8.62 -6.81
C ALA A 126 -6.01 -8.01 -7.55
N ALA A 127 -5.45 -6.93 -7.00
CA ALA A 127 -4.29 -6.25 -7.54
C ALA A 127 -3.40 -5.66 -6.44
N PHE A 128 -2.15 -5.40 -6.81
CA PHE A 128 -1.17 -4.68 -6.03
C PHE A 128 -0.42 -3.74 -6.97
N ALA A 129 -0.11 -2.54 -6.50
CA ALA A 129 0.68 -1.59 -7.26
C ALA A 129 1.61 -0.82 -6.33
N SER A 130 2.83 -0.57 -6.80
CA SER A 130 3.78 0.34 -6.19
C SER A 130 4.10 1.42 -7.22
N VAL A 131 3.56 2.61 -6.99
CA VAL A 131 3.77 3.79 -7.84
C VAL A 131 4.69 4.75 -7.12
N CYS A 132 5.73 5.17 -7.81
CA CYS A 132 6.72 6.10 -7.32
C CYS A 132 6.66 7.39 -8.15
N LEU A 133 6.94 8.50 -7.46
CA LEU A 133 7.15 9.80 -8.05
C LEU A 133 8.63 10.11 -7.96
N PHE A 134 9.25 10.36 -9.10
CA PHE A 134 10.67 10.67 -9.20
C PHE A 134 10.86 12.13 -9.63
N GLY A 135 12.05 12.67 -9.35
CA GLY A 135 12.44 14.02 -9.72
C GLY A 135 12.03 15.11 -8.73
N GLU A 136 11.93 16.34 -9.23
CA GLU A 136 11.70 17.56 -8.45
C GLU A 136 10.56 18.39 -9.07
N ASP A 137 10.17 19.49 -8.43
CA ASP A 137 9.13 20.38 -8.96
C ASP A 137 9.47 20.85 -10.39
N ASN A 138 8.50 20.75 -11.30
CA ASN A 138 8.59 21.02 -12.75
C ASN A 138 9.44 20.03 -13.57
N ASN A 139 10.07 19.04 -12.95
CA ASN A 139 10.74 17.94 -13.63
C ASN A 139 10.53 16.66 -12.84
N SER A 140 9.28 16.20 -12.82
CA SER A 140 8.90 14.98 -12.12
C SER A 140 8.29 13.95 -13.06
N THR A 141 8.55 12.69 -12.78
CA THR A 141 8.05 11.55 -13.55
C THR A 141 7.26 10.63 -12.62
N ILE A 142 6.13 10.12 -13.10
CA ILE A 142 5.37 9.11 -12.37
C ILE A 142 5.53 7.79 -13.10
N SER A 143 6.00 6.79 -12.38
CA SER A 143 6.11 5.44 -12.89
C SER A 143 5.81 4.45 -11.78
N GLY A 144 5.30 3.28 -12.14
CA GLY A 144 4.91 2.30 -11.15
C GLY A 144 4.83 0.90 -11.68
N ILE A 145 5.05 -0.06 -10.79
CA ILE A 145 4.84 -1.47 -11.05
C ILE A 145 3.47 -1.87 -10.56
N TRP A 146 2.74 -2.56 -11.43
CA TRP A 146 1.40 -3.01 -11.21
C TRP A 146 1.33 -4.52 -11.40
N VAL A 147 0.58 -5.19 -10.53
CA VAL A 147 0.41 -6.62 -10.52
C VAL A 147 -1.06 -6.91 -10.30
N TRP A 148 -1.67 -7.68 -11.20
CA TRP A 148 -3.08 -8.05 -11.06
C TRP A 148 -3.32 -9.44 -11.62
N ARG A 149 -4.50 -9.97 -11.32
CA ARG A 149 -4.97 -11.26 -11.84
C ARG A 149 -5.37 -11.13 -13.30
N GLY A 150 -4.93 -12.09 -14.12
CA GLY A 150 -5.14 -12.11 -15.57
C GLY A 150 -3.87 -11.77 -16.34
N GLN A 151 -3.94 -12.01 -17.65
CA GLN A 151 -2.84 -11.75 -18.58
C GLN A 151 -3.03 -10.48 -19.41
N ASP A 152 -4.23 -9.90 -19.38
CA ASP A 152 -4.63 -8.70 -20.08
C ASP A 152 -4.67 -7.49 -19.14
N LEU A 153 -4.84 -6.28 -19.69
CA LEU A 153 -4.98 -5.06 -18.92
C LEU A 153 -6.24 -5.12 -18.04
N ALA A 154 -6.08 -5.03 -16.72
CA ALA A 154 -7.21 -5.07 -15.80
C ALA A 154 -8.20 -3.92 -16.03
N PHE A 155 -7.73 -2.75 -16.47
CA PHE A 155 -8.57 -1.57 -16.71
C PHE A 155 -9.65 -1.79 -17.77
N THR A 156 -9.45 -2.71 -18.72
CA THR A 156 -10.46 -2.98 -19.76
C THR A 156 -11.60 -3.88 -19.26
N LEU A 157 -11.48 -4.46 -18.06
CA LEU A 157 -12.47 -5.38 -17.49
C LEU A 157 -13.75 -4.67 -17.04
N THR A 158 -13.67 -3.40 -16.63
CA THR A 158 -14.84 -2.57 -16.31
C THR A 158 -14.64 -1.14 -16.79
N PRO A 159 -15.68 -0.48 -17.33
CA PRO A 159 -15.62 0.92 -17.71
C PRO A 159 -15.22 1.85 -16.55
N ASP A 160 -15.52 1.47 -15.30
CA ASP A 160 -15.24 2.29 -14.12
C ASP A 160 -13.73 2.50 -13.88
N TRP A 161 -12.88 1.59 -14.36
CA TRP A 161 -11.43 1.67 -14.20
C TRP A 161 -10.74 2.34 -15.40
N GLN A 162 -11.50 2.68 -16.45
CA GLN A 162 -10.96 3.25 -17.69
C GLN A 162 -10.72 4.75 -17.63
N VAL A 163 -10.97 5.39 -16.48
CA VAL A 163 -10.91 6.86 -16.36
C VAL A 163 -9.48 7.39 -16.51
N ASP A 164 -8.50 6.76 -15.88
CA ASP A 164 -7.13 7.28 -15.81
C ASP A 164 -6.10 6.39 -16.52
N TYR A 165 -6.45 5.17 -16.90
CA TYR A 165 -5.43 4.29 -17.49
C TYR A 165 -4.90 4.82 -18.83
N GLU A 166 -5.66 5.63 -19.58
CA GLU A 166 -5.23 6.17 -20.88
C GLU A 166 -4.06 7.16 -20.77
N VAL A 167 -3.94 7.85 -19.64
CA VAL A 167 -2.85 8.82 -19.38
C VAL A 167 -1.54 8.14 -18.96
N TYR A 168 -1.54 6.81 -18.81
CA TYR A 168 -0.35 6.00 -18.60
C TYR A 168 -0.05 5.13 -19.82
N ASP A 169 1.22 4.91 -20.09
CA ASP A 169 1.70 3.86 -20.98
C ASP A 169 1.88 2.57 -20.19
N TRP A 170 1.17 1.54 -20.62
CA TRP A 170 1.20 0.23 -19.98
C TRP A 170 2.03 -0.73 -20.80
N LYS A 171 3.07 -1.28 -20.17
CA LYS A 171 3.89 -2.32 -20.79
C LYS A 171 3.89 -3.56 -19.90
N LYS A 172 3.49 -4.68 -20.49
CA LYS A 172 3.57 -5.98 -19.84
C LYS A 172 5.04 -6.38 -19.69
N LEU A 173 5.41 -6.80 -18.50
CA LEU A 173 6.74 -7.27 -18.16
C LEU A 173 6.77 -8.80 -18.06
N ASP A 174 7.93 -9.40 -18.33
CA ASP A 174 8.14 -10.83 -18.17
C ASP A 174 8.68 -11.12 -16.76
N ALA A 175 7.85 -11.73 -15.91
CA ALA A 175 8.20 -12.06 -14.53
C ALA A 175 9.46 -12.94 -14.39
N LYS A 176 9.86 -13.66 -15.45
CA LYS A 176 11.08 -14.50 -15.44
C LYS A 176 12.34 -13.72 -15.80
N SER A 177 12.21 -12.55 -16.44
CA SER A 177 13.33 -11.71 -16.83
C SER A 177 14.03 -11.11 -15.62
N GLU A 178 15.37 -11.15 -15.61
CA GLU A 178 16.17 -10.51 -14.57
C GLU A 178 15.94 -8.99 -14.52
N GLU A 179 15.66 -8.35 -15.66
CA GLU A 179 15.34 -6.93 -15.74
C GLU A 179 14.04 -6.62 -15.00
N THR A 180 13.00 -7.44 -15.20
CA THR A 180 11.72 -7.29 -14.50
C THR A 180 11.88 -7.53 -13.01
N LYS A 181 12.69 -8.53 -12.62
CA LYS A 181 12.99 -8.78 -11.21
C LYS A 181 13.66 -7.59 -10.55
N LYS A 182 14.65 -6.99 -11.22
CA LYS A 182 15.33 -5.77 -10.74
C LYS A 182 14.36 -4.61 -10.62
N LEU A 183 13.56 -4.35 -11.66
CA LEU A 183 12.55 -3.28 -11.65
C LEU A 183 11.57 -3.48 -10.49
N VAL A 184 10.89 -4.63 -10.42
CA VAL A 184 9.94 -4.95 -9.33
C VAL A 184 10.61 -4.76 -7.98
N THR A 185 11.83 -5.29 -7.79
CA THR A 185 12.59 -5.14 -6.53
C THR A 185 12.76 -3.67 -6.19
N GLN A 186 13.19 -2.86 -7.15
CA GLN A 186 13.49 -1.44 -6.99
C GLN A 186 12.25 -0.59 -6.65
N TYR A 187 11.11 -0.89 -7.30
CA TYR A 187 9.83 -0.23 -7.00
C TYR A 187 9.23 -0.73 -5.68
N PHE A 188 9.48 -1.98 -5.30
CA PHE A 188 8.97 -2.59 -4.06
C PHE A 188 9.83 -2.22 -2.85
N SER A 189 11.10 -1.87 -3.04
CA SER A 189 11.94 -1.33 -1.97
C SER A 189 11.75 0.17 -1.77
N TRP A 190 10.97 0.84 -2.63
CA TRP A 190 10.87 2.31 -2.70
C TRP A 190 12.23 3.03 -2.84
N THR A 191 13.29 2.30 -3.16
CA THR A 191 14.64 2.81 -3.44
C THR A 191 14.88 3.00 -4.94
N GLY A 192 13.80 3.04 -5.70
CA GLY A 192 13.70 3.53 -7.08
C GLY A 192 14.72 4.59 -7.46
N ALA A 193 15.68 4.26 -8.34
CA ALA A 193 16.32 5.26 -9.20
C ALA A 193 15.59 5.26 -10.54
N ASP A 194 14.97 6.39 -10.91
CA ASP A 194 14.40 6.55 -12.26
C ASP A 194 15.51 6.38 -13.30
N LYS A 195 15.14 6.15 -14.57
CA LYS A 195 16.11 6.06 -15.67
C LYS A 195 16.69 7.46 -15.97
N ASP A 196 17.61 7.93 -15.13
CA ASP A 196 18.52 9.04 -15.40
C ASP A 196 19.97 8.63 -15.13
#